data_AF-A0A7I7L7F5-F1
#
_entry.id   AF-A0A7I7L7F5-F1
#
_cell.length_a   1.000
_cell.length_b   1.000
_cell.length_c   1.000
_cell.angle_alpha   90.00
_cell.angle_beta   90.00
_cell.angle_gamma   90.00
#
_symmetry.space_group_name_H-M   'P 1'
#
loop_
_entity.id
_entity.type
_entity.pdbx_description
1 polymer ?
#
loop_
_entity_poly.entity_id
_entity_poly.type
_entity_poly.pdbx_seq_one_letter_code
_entity_poly.pdbx_strand_id
1 'polypeptide(L)'
;MAGVNGGAGWAGGLLFGDGGTGAAATATTVAGRGGDTGLIGSGGAGGAGLAGSSAATMAGGSGGRGGLLLGDGGAGAPGAASFDPNVAGGAGGAGGDAGKIGDGGRGGDGGHGATGTAGDATHLEGGRGSDGGAGGKGGNAGDYGHGGAGGTGGQGGRGGTGSAGLTPDDKGFQGGLGGSGGVGGAGGEGGLIKGNGGAGGAGGIGGTGGIGGDGSRGDTPLGPFNVDGHSGGDGGRGGLGGNGGHGGVGGGHTAGNGFHDGTTGAGGVGGVGGTGGNGGTGGDGQFNGGNGGRGGGGTGGTGGDGQTAAGVGGSGGTGGNGGSSNTADGVAGKGGAGGDAGDGGRGAQTGAQGGHGGKGGLGGDNVYGAGGAGGDGGRGGSGGYAGNGGPWSSPGTGGTGGTGGAGGTGVTGGDGGRGGSGGAGGDGAGTFAGNGGNGGLGGAGGLGTDGYGGWGGEGGWGGDAGTTRLSSAVGGSGGNGGHGGTSTLNGQQVVGSDGGPGEGPGPNRSGGEGGSRGRPGGR
;
A
#
# COMPACT_ATOMS: atom_id res chain seq x y z
N MET A 1 1.74 39.44 -17.19
CA MET A 1 0.34 39.13 -17.58
C MET A 1 0.19 37.64 -17.71
N ALA A 2 -0.85 37.03 -17.12
CA ALA A 2 -1.07 35.59 -17.22
C ALA A 2 -1.47 35.19 -18.65
N GLY A 3 -1.15 33.94 -19.03
CA GLY A 3 -1.66 33.34 -20.25
C GLY A 3 -3.19 33.20 -20.21
N VAL A 4 -3.83 33.03 -21.37
CA VAL A 4 -5.28 32.78 -21.49
C VAL A 4 -5.51 31.49 -22.27
N ASN A 5 -6.50 30.67 -21.86
CA ASN A 5 -6.94 29.45 -22.55
C ASN A 5 -5.83 28.39 -22.82
N GLY A 6 -5.02 28.04 -21.82
CA GLY A 6 -3.84 27.15 -22.02
C GLY A 6 -2.66 27.82 -22.72
N GLY A 7 -2.74 29.12 -23.01
CA GLY A 7 -1.64 29.91 -23.55
C GLY A 7 -0.50 30.10 -22.54
N ALA A 8 0.71 30.28 -23.08
CA ALA A 8 1.87 30.62 -22.26
C ALA A 8 1.68 31.97 -21.56
N GLY A 9 2.32 32.11 -20.41
CA GLY A 9 2.47 33.39 -19.73
C GLY A 9 3.23 34.37 -20.61
N TRP A 10 2.89 35.65 -20.45
CA TRP A 10 3.54 36.70 -21.24
C TRP A 10 4.99 36.85 -20.82
N ALA A 11 5.87 37.08 -21.77
CA ALA A 11 7.26 37.38 -21.47
C ALA A 11 7.37 38.67 -20.63
N GLY A 12 8.37 38.71 -19.75
CA GLY A 12 8.76 39.92 -19.05
C GLY A 12 9.25 41.01 -20.01
N GLY A 13 9.41 42.24 -19.51
CA GLY A 13 10.02 43.31 -20.29
C GLY A 13 11.48 43.00 -20.65
N LEU A 14 11.99 43.59 -21.73
CA LEU A 14 13.34 43.32 -22.24
C LEU A 14 14.43 43.57 -21.18
N LEU A 15 14.30 44.63 -20.39
CA LEU A 15 15.28 45.02 -19.37
C LEU A 15 14.88 44.57 -17.95
N PHE A 16 13.61 44.76 -17.61
CA PHE A 16 13.06 44.42 -16.29
C PHE A 16 11.65 43.84 -16.45
N GLY A 17 11.31 42.93 -15.54
CA GLY A 17 9.94 42.49 -15.30
C GLY A 17 9.81 40.98 -15.35
N ASP A 18 8.96 40.44 -14.49
CA ASP A 18 8.76 39.00 -14.37
C ASP A 18 7.93 38.42 -15.51
N GLY A 19 8.19 37.14 -15.79
CA GLY A 19 7.36 36.33 -16.66
C GLY A 19 5.97 36.13 -16.06
N GLY A 20 4.95 36.21 -16.90
CA GLY A 20 3.59 35.91 -16.51
C GLY A 20 3.37 34.42 -16.21
N THR A 21 2.39 34.10 -15.38
CA THR A 21 2.01 32.70 -15.16
C THR A 21 1.38 32.10 -16.41
N GLY A 22 1.66 30.83 -16.67
CA GLY A 22 0.98 30.05 -17.69
C GLY A 22 -0.50 29.86 -17.36
N ALA A 23 -1.35 29.81 -18.37
CA ALA A 23 -2.76 29.50 -18.16
C ALA A 23 -2.94 28.04 -17.72
N ALA A 24 -3.88 27.80 -16.80
CA ALA A 24 -4.32 26.43 -16.54
C ALA A 24 -4.86 25.77 -17.82
N ALA A 25 -4.72 24.45 -17.89
CA ALA A 25 -5.31 23.65 -18.93
C ALA A 25 -6.83 23.82 -18.96
N THR A 26 -7.42 23.65 -20.13
CA THR A 26 -8.87 23.59 -20.33
C THR A 26 -9.24 22.24 -20.92
N ALA A 27 -10.53 21.98 -21.12
CA ALA A 27 -10.99 20.73 -21.75
C ALA A 27 -10.39 20.50 -23.15
N THR A 28 -9.93 21.56 -23.83
CA THR A 28 -9.40 21.50 -25.20
C THR A 28 -7.95 21.95 -25.32
N THR A 29 -7.31 22.42 -24.24
CA THR A 29 -5.95 22.96 -24.29
C THR A 29 -5.11 22.45 -23.13
N VAL A 30 -3.84 22.19 -23.42
CA VAL A 30 -2.84 21.82 -22.41
C VAL A 30 -2.49 23.02 -21.53
N ALA A 31 -1.89 22.75 -20.38
CA ALA A 31 -1.42 23.81 -19.50
C ALA A 31 -0.33 24.65 -20.16
N GLY A 32 -0.44 25.97 -20.01
CA GLY A 32 0.50 26.92 -20.55
C GLY A 32 1.83 26.91 -19.80
N ARG A 33 2.92 27.12 -20.52
CA ARG A 33 4.22 27.44 -19.92
C ARG A 33 4.19 28.80 -19.23
N GLY A 34 4.95 28.99 -18.16
CA GLY A 34 5.27 30.32 -17.66
C GLY A 34 6.01 31.19 -18.69
N GLY A 35 5.85 32.50 -18.61
CA GLY A 35 6.57 33.45 -19.45
C GLY A 35 8.06 33.49 -19.10
N ASP A 36 8.91 33.60 -20.10
CA ASP A 36 10.34 33.87 -19.90
C ASP A 36 10.57 35.35 -19.59
N THR A 37 11.67 35.65 -18.90
CA THR A 37 12.08 37.03 -18.61
C THR A 37 13.22 37.50 -19.52
N GLY A 38 13.31 38.82 -19.74
CA GLY A 38 14.37 39.49 -20.49
C GLY A 38 15.71 39.49 -19.75
N LEU A 39 16.23 40.66 -19.35
CA LEU A 39 17.54 40.76 -18.69
C LEU A 39 17.48 40.51 -17.18
N ILE A 40 16.50 41.12 -16.49
CA ILE A 40 16.34 41.05 -15.03
C ILE A 40 14.88 40.74 -14.67
N GLY A 41 14.68 39.69 -13.88
CA GLY A 41 13.40 39.29 -13.30
C GLY A 41 13.19 37.78 -13.33
N SER A 42 12.20 37.30 -12.59
CA SER A 42 11.92 35.88 -12.42
C SER A 42 11.06 35.32 -13.54
N GLY A 43 11.27 34.05 -13.89
CA GLY A 43 10.41 33.36 -14.84
C GLY A 43 9.02 33.09 -14.25
N GLY A 44 7.99 33.10 -15.10
CA GLY A 44 6.63 32.84 -14.65
C GLY A 44 6.42 31.38 -14.26
N ALA A 45 5.50 31.10 -13.34
CA ALA A 45 5.11 29.73 -13.04
C ALA A 45 4.32 29.11 -14.21
N GLY A 46 4.40 27.79 -14.38
CA GLY A 46 3.54 27.06 -15.31
C GLY A 46 2.06 27.10 -14.92
N GLY A 47 1.18 26.75 -15.84
CA GLY A 47 -0.25 26.57 -15.58
C GLY A 47 -0.57 25.18 -15.03
N ALA A 48 -1.59 25.08 -14.16
CA ALA A 48 -2.00 23.78 -13.64
C ALA A 48 -2.63 22.89 -14.72
N GLY A 49 -2.40 21.57 -14.64
CA GLY A 49 -3.15 20.60 -15.43
C GLY A 49 -4.63 20.57 -15.04
N LEU A 50 -5.47 20.00 -15.91
CA LEU A 50 -6.90 19.81 -15.68
C LEU A 50 -7.19 18.33 -15.48
N ALA A 51 -7.82 17.98 -14.35
CA ALA A 51 -8.21 16.61 -14.05
C ALA A 51 -9.15 16.06 -15.12
N GLY A 52 -8.95 14.80 -15.52
CA GLY A 52 -9.71 14.22 -16.61
C GLY A 52 -9.18 12.85 -17.05
N SER A 53 -9.37 12.55 -18.32
CA SER A 53 -9.02 11.26 -18.92
C SER A 53 -7.93 11.38 -19.98
N SER A 54 -7.30 12.55 -20.12
CA SER A 54 -6.27 12.80 -21.12
C SER A 54 -4.95 13.18 -20.47
N ALA A 55 -3.92 12.36 -20.65
CA ALA A 55 -2.61 12.60 -20.05
C ALA A 55 -2.03 13.97 -20.42
N ALA A 56 -2.33 14.46 -21.63
CA ALA A 56 -1.84 15.74 -22.12
C ALA A 56 -2.48 16.95 -21.42
N THR A 57 -3.81 16.96 -21.21
CA THR A 57 -4.47 18.07 -20.50
C THR A 57 -4.23 18.01 -19.00
N MET A 58 -3.96 16.82 -18.47
CA MET A 58 -3.61 16.64 -17.07
C MET A 58 -2.18 17.08 -16.74
N ALA A 59 -1.28 17.19 -17.73
CA ALA A 59 0.09 17.60 -17.46
C ALA A 59 0.17 19.07 -17.01
N GLY A 60 1.01 19.33 -16.01
CA GLY A 60 1.34 20.69 -15.57
C GLY A 60 2.24 21.41 -16.58
N GLY A 61 2.03 22.71 -16.74
CA GLY A 61 2.87 23.56 -17.57
C GLY A 61 4.25 23.74 -16.95
N SER A 62 5.28 23.86 -17.79
CA SER A 62 6.63 24.16 -17.28
C SER A 62 6.75 25.63 -16.85
N GLY A 63 7.66 25.90 -15.92
CA GLY A 63 8.06 27.26 -15.58
C GLY A 63 8.75 27.96 -16.75
N GLY A 64 8.67 29.28 -16.76
CA GLY A 64 9.45 30.13 -17.67
C GLY A 64 10.86 30.34 -17.14
N ARG A 65 11.78 30.73 -18.03
CA ARG A 65 13.16 31.02 -17.66
C ARG A 65 13.30 32.37 -16.95
N GLY A 66 14.21 32.42 -15.98
CA GLY A 66 14.65 33.67 -15.36
C GLY A 66 15.36 34.60 -16.34
N GLY A 67 15.51 35.87 -15.96
CA GLY A 67 16.15 36.88 -16.79
C GLY A 67 17.63 36.57 -17.02
N LEU A 68 18.14 36.82 -18.22
CA LEU A 68 19.47 36.40 -18.67
C LEU A 68 20.62 36.75 -17.69
N LEU A 69 20.55 37.90 -17.02
CA LEU A 69 21.57 38.32 -16.05
C LEU A 69 21.20 37.96 -14.62
N LEU A 70 19.99 38.32 -14.19
CA LEU A 70 19.52 38.10 -12.82
C LEU A 70 18.06 37.66 -12.86
N GLY A 71 17.78 36.51 -12.29
CA GLY A 71 16.42 36.04 -12.17
C GLY A 71 16.32 34.54 -11.96
N ASP A 72 15.41 34.16 -11.07
CA ASP A 72 15.11 32.77 -10.80
C ASP A 72 14.24 32.19 -11.92
N GLY A 73 14.36 30.88 -12.12
CA GLY A 73 13.45 30.15 -12.97
C GLY A 73 12.07 30.01 -12.33
N GLY A 74 11.03 30.07 -13.16
CA GLY A 74 9.66 29.87 -12.71
C GLY A 74 9.39 28.43 -12.27
N ALA A 75 8.48 28.23 -11.31
CA ALA A 75 8.10 26.90 -10.90
C ALA A 75 7.30 26.17 -12.00
N GLY A 76 7.57 24.88 -12.17
CA GLY A 76 6.70 23.97 -12.90
C GLY A 76 5.41 23.73 -12.12
N ALA A 77 4.29 23.66 -12.82
CA ALA A 77 2.99 23.44 -12.20
C ALA A 77 2.71 21.94 -11.97
N PRO A 78 1.88 21.60 -10.98
CA PRO A 78 1.51 20.21 -10.74
C PRO A 78 0.70 19.62 -11.89
N GLY A 79 0.86 18.31 -12.10
CA GLY A 79 -0.05 17.52 -12.90
C GLY A 79 -1.35 17.22 -12.15
N ALA A 80 -2.44 17.04 -12.88
CA ALA A 80 -3.77 16.78 -12.32
C ALA A 80 -4.07 15.29 -12.19
N ALA A 81 -5.01 14.94 -11.31
CA ALA A 81 -5.45 13.56 -11.10
C ALA A 81 -6.23 13.02 -12.31
N SER A 82 -6.11 11.71 -12.54
CA SER A 82 -6.90 10.99 -13.53
C SER A 82 -8.28 10.57 -12.99
N PHE A 83 -9.27 10.52 -13.87
CA PHE A 83 -10.57 9.88 -13.63
C PHE A 83 -10.75 8.59 -14.44
N ASP A 84 -9.81 8.27 -15.33
CA ASP A 84 -9.82 7.05 -16.13
C ASP A 84 -8.77 6.07 -15.60
N PRO A 85 -9.16 4.87 -15.14
CA PRO A 85 -8.23 3.86 -14.64
C PRO A 85 -7.26 3.31 -15.69
N ASN A 86 -7.43 3.65 -16.97
CA ASN A 86 -6.49 3.31 -18.04
C ASN A 86 -5.47 4.42 -18.33
N VAL A 87 -5.58 5.57 -17.67
CA VAL A 87 -4.73 6.73 -17.89
C VAL A 87 -4.08 7.15 -16.57
N ALA A 88 -2.76 7.22 -16.57
CA ALA A 88 -2.01 7.68 -15.40
C ALA A 88 -2.35 9.13 -15.03
N GLY A 89 -2.10 9.51 -13.79
CA GLY A 89 -2.13 10.92 -13.39
C GLY A 89 -1.22 11.79 -14.27
N GLY A 90 -1.57 13.07 -14.42
CA GLY A 90 -0.79 14.01 -15.22
C GLY A 90 0.63 14.19 -14.69
N ALA A 91 1.61 14.34 -15.58
CA ALA A 91 2.97 14.65 -15.15
C ALA A 91 3.06 16.09 -14.62
N GLY A 92 3.93 16.31 -13.64
CA GLY A 92 4.31 17.65 -13.21
C GLY A 92 5.16 18.38 -14.26
N GLY A 93 4.95 19.69 -14.40
CA GLY A 93 5.73 20.52 -15.30
C GLY A 93 7.17 20.70 -14.81
N ALA A 94 8.12 20.84 -15.73
CA ALA A 94 9.50 21.16 -15.36
C ALA A 94 9.61 22.58 -14.78
N GLY A 95 10.52 22.78 -13.83
CA GLY A 95 10.94 24.13 -13.42
C GLY A 95 11.71 24.82 -14.54
N GLY A 96 11.60 26.14 -14.61
CA GLY A 96 12.38 26.97 -15.54
C GLY A 96 13.82 27.09 -15.08
N ASP A 97 14.75 27.27 -16.02
CA ASP A 97 16.15 27.56 -15.69
C ASP A 97 16.30 29.03 -15.27
N ALA A 98 17.28 29.29 -14.40
CA ALA A 98 17.65 30.64 -13.98
C ALA A 98 18.46 31.40 -15.04
N GLY A 99 18.61 32.70 -14.81
CA GLY A 99 19.65 33.53 -15.42
C GLY A 99 21.05 33.26 -14.90
N LYS A 100 22.04 34.06 -15.30
CA LYS A 100 23.42 33.97 -14.77
C LYS A 100 23.49 34.02 -13.24
N ILE A 101 22.62 34.80 -12.61
CA ILE A 101 22.47 34.84 -11.16
C ILE A 101 21.01 34.51 -10.86
N GLY A 102 20.77 33.45 -10.10
CA GLY A 102 19.43 33.03 -9.71
C GLY A 102 19.33 31.54 -9.51
N ASP A 103 18.27 31.15 -8.83
CA ASP A 103 17.95 29.76 -8.53
C ASP A 103 17.07 29.16 -9.62
N GLY A 104 17.28 27.88 -9.92
CA GLY A 104 16.42 27.14 -10.81
C GLY A 104 15.03 26.94 -10.20
N GLY A 105 13.98 26.96 -11.04
CA GLY A 105 12.61 26.76 -10.59
C GLY A 105 12.37 25.33 -10.09
N ARG A 106 11.51 25.15 -9.08
CA ARG A 106 11.09 23.82 -8.65
C ARG A 106 10.25 23.13 -9.74
N GLY A 107 10.43 21.82 -9.93
CA GLY A 107 9.55 20.99 -10.75
C GLY A 107 8.20 20.71 -10.07
N GLY A 108 7.13 20.66 -10.85
CA GLY A 108 5.78 20.38 -10.35
C GLY A 108 5.60 18.93 -9.92
N ASP A 109 4.70 18.68 -8.98
CA ASP A 109 4.41 17.32 -8.53
C ASP A 109 3.52 16.59 -9.55
N GLY A 110 3.62 15.26 -9.62
CA GLY A 110 2.78 14.42 -10.46
C GLY A 110 1.37 14.23 -9.89
N GLY A 111 0.37 14.13 -10.76
CA GLY A 111 -1.02 13.91 -10.40
C GLY A 111 -1.32 12.48 -9.96
N HIS A 112 -2.41 12.28 -9.22
CA HIS A 112 -2.82 10.95 -8.74
C HIS A 112 -3.46 10.10 -9.85
N GLY A 113 -3.30 8.78 -9.75
CA GLY A 113 -4.04 7.81 -10.55
C GLY A 113 -5.51 7.71 -10.14
N ALA A 114 -6.33 7.17 -11.04
CA ALA A 114 -7.75 6.95 -10.87
C ALA A 114 -8.04 5.60 -10.20
N THR A 115 -9.12 5.52 -9.42
CA THR A 115 -9.61 4.25 -8.89
C THR A 115 -10.13 3.34 -10.02
N GLY A 116 -9.81 2.05 -9.95
CA GLY A 116 -10.33 1.03 -10.85
C GLY A 116 -11.84 0.87 -10.73
N THR A 117 -12.49 0.48 -11.83
CA THR A 117 -13.93 0.23 -11.86
C THR A 117 -14.31 -0.91 -10.93
N ALA A 118 -15.41 -0.78 -10.19
CA ALA A 118 -15.96 -1.93 -9.47
C ALA A 118 -16.43 -3.00 -10.46
N GLY A 119 -16.38 -4.26 -10.05
CA GLY A 119 -16.96 -5.35 -10.80
C GLY A 119 -18.47 -5.18 -10.93
N ASP A 120 -19.02 -5.53 -12.09
CA ASP A 120 -20.44 -5.53 -12.40
C ASP A 120 -20.86 -6.84 -13.08
N ALA A 121 -22.12 -6.93 -13.53
CA ALA A 121 -22.66 -8.13 -14.16
C ALA A 121 -21.98 -8.51 -15.51
N THR A 122 -21.22 -7.61 -16.11
CA THR A 122 -20.50 -7.80 -17.38
C THR A 122 -18.99 -7.97 -17.21
N HIS A 123 -18.44 -7.47 -16.10
CA HIS A 123 -17.03 -7.63 -15.73
C HIS A 123 -16.93 -7.84 -14.23
N LEU A 124 -16.86 -9.10 -13.79
CA LEU A 124 -17.13 -9.45 -12.40
C LEU A 124 -15.93 -9.16 -11.47
N GLU A 125 -14.71 -9.15 -12.01
CA GLU A 125 -13.51 -8.74 -11.27
C GLU A 125 -13.41 -7.21 -11.15
N GLY A 126 -12.78 -6.75 -10.06
CA GLY A 126 -12.44 -5.34 -9.91
C GLY A 126 -11.40 -4.88 -10.92
N GLY A 127 -11.60 -3.72 -11.54
CA GLY A 127 -10.65 -3.10 -12.46
C GLY A 127 -9.38 -2.63 -11.75
N ARG A 128 -8.25 -2.59 -12.46
CA ARG A 128 -7.00 -2.03 -11.95
C ARG A 128 -7.13 -0.49 -11.75
N GLY A 129 -6.51 0.05 -10.70
CA GLY A 129 -6.32 1.50 -10.56
C GLY A 129 -5.17 2.02 -11.43
N SER A 130 -5.27 3.23 -11.98
CA SER A 130 -4.21 3.76 -12.85
C SER A 130 -2.97 4.22 -12.08
N ASP A 131 -1.84 4.33 -12.77
CA ASP A 131 -0.60 4.80 -12.16
C ASP A 131 -0.65 6.30 -11.78
N GLY A 132 0.19 6.70 -10.84
CA GLY A 132 0.44 8.12 -10.57
C GLY A 132 1.33 8.77 -11.63
N GLY A 133 1.16 10.07 -11.85
CA GLY A 133 1.97 10.85 -12.76
C GLY A 133 3.39 11.06 -12.24
N ALA A 134 4.37 11.22 -13.14
CA ALA A 134 5.74 11.55 -12.76
C ALA A 134 5.85 13.00 -12.25
N GLY A 135 6.77 13.25 -11.32
CA GLY A 135 7.17 14.59 -10.92
C GLY A 135 8.02 15.27 -11.99
N GLY A 136 7.91 16.60 -12.09
CA GLY A 136 8.67 17.42 -13.02
C GLY A 136 10.12 17.62 -12.58
N LYS A 137 11.05 17.75 -13.54
CA LYS A 137 12.45 18.09 -13.27
C LYS A 137 12.54 19.51 -12.68
N GLY A 138 13.42 19.74 -11.71
CA GLY A 138 13.83 21.08 -11.31
C GLY A 138 14.66 21.79 -12.39
N GLY A 139 14.54 23.11 -12.47
CA GLY A 139 15.33 23.94 -13.38
C GLY A 139 16.77 24.10 -12.89
N ASN A 140 17.69 24.37 -13.80
CA ASN A 140 19.10 24.55 -13.48
C ASN A 140 19.36 26.01 -13.06
N ALA A 141 20.37 26.23 -12.21
CA ALA A 141 20.89 27.55 -11.91
C ALA A 141 21.82 28.06 -13.03
N GLY A 142 22.19 29.34 -12.98
CA GLY A 142 23.21 29.94 -13.86
C GLY A 142 24.64 29.80 -13.34
N ASP A 143 25.38 30.90 -13.33
CA ASP A 143 26.72 30.94 -12.76
C ASP A 143 26.68 30.94 -11.22
N TYR A 144 25.71 31.66 -10.65
CA TYR A 144 25.48 31.76 -9.22
C TYR A 144 24.03 31.38 -8.88
N GLY A 145 23.85 30.39 -8.02
CA GLY A 145 22.54 29.98 -7.54
C GLY A 145 22.39 28.47 -7.38
N HIS A 146 21.30 28.06 -6.77
CA HIS A 146 20.97 26.67 -6.51
C HIS A 146 20.08 26.10 -7.59
N GLY A 147 20.33 24.84 -7.97
CA GLY A 147 19.41 24.11 -8.83
C GLY A 147 18.06 23.92 -8.15
N GLY A 148 16.99 23.96 -8.93
CA GLY A 148 15.63 23.75 -8.44
C GLY A 148 15.41 22.30 -7.99
N ALA A 149 14.59 22.09 -6.96
CA ALA A 149 14.20 20.74 -6.57
C ALA A 149 13.32 20.08 -7.64
N GLY A 150 13.43 18.77 -7.80
CA GLY A 150 12.47 17.97 -8.57
C GLY A 150 11.12 17.84 -7.85
N GLY A 151 10.05 17.68 -8.61
CA GLY A 151 8.70 17.45 -8.07
C GLY A 151 8.50 16.01 -7.60
N THR A 152 7.58 15.78 -6.67
CA THR A 152 7.26 14.42 -6.20
C THR A 152 6.43 13.67 -7.24
N GLY A 153 6.60 12.36 -7.35
CA GLY A 153 5.68 11.52 -8.13
C GLY A 153 4.30 11.43 -7.47
N GLY A 154 3.26 11.27 -8.29
CA GLY A 154 1.88 11.15 -7.81
C GLY A 154 1.55 9.76 -7.26
N GLN A 155 0.57 9.66 -6.36
CA GLN A 155 0.06 8.36 -5.91
C GLN A 155 -0.60 7.55 -7.02
N GLY A 156 -0.42 6.23 -7.00
CA GLY A 156 -1.22 5.31 -7.80
C GLY A 156 -2.68 5.24 -7.32
N GLY A 157 -3.58 4.94 -8.24
CA GLY A 157 -5.01 4.78 -7.99
C GLY A 157 -5.33 3.45 -7.31
N ARG A 158 -6.41 3.41 -6.53
CA ARG A 158 -6.86 2.19 -5.85
C ARG A 158 -7.46 1.18 -6.85
N GLY A 159 -7.28 -0.12 -6.64
CA GLY A 159 -7.99 -1.15 -7.40
C GLY A 159 -9.51 -1.18 -7.08
N GLY A 160 -10.33 -1.51 -8.08
CA GLY A 160 -11.78 -1.61 -7.93
C GLY A 160 -12.21 -2.81 -7.09
N THR A 161 -13.38 -2.73 -6.45
CA THR A 161 -13.95 -3.85 -5.70
C THR A 161 -14.46 -4.95 -6.65
N GLY A 162 -14.25 -6.22 -6.35
CA GLY A 162 -14.86 -7.33 -7.10
C GLY A 162 -16.38 -7.42 -6.85
N SER A 163 -17.16 -7.92 -7.81
CA SER A 163 -18.60 -8.11 -7.62
C SER A 163 -18.89 -9.30 -6.69
N ALA A 164 -20.08 -9.31 -6.08
CA ALA A 164 -20.53 -10.45 -5.30
C ALA A 164 -20.87 -11.65 -6.19
N GLY A 165 -20.94 -12.85 -5.60
CA GLY A 165 -21.48 -14.04 -6.28
C GLY A 165 -22.89 -13.79 -6.82
N LEU A 166 -23.19 -14.29 -8.04
CA LEU A 166 -24.43 -13.94 -8.75
C LEU A 166 -25.61 -14.86 -8.43
N THR A 167 -25.31 -16.12 -8.12
CA THR A 167 -26.27 -17.17 -7.78
C THR A 167 -25.88 -17.83 -6.46
N PRO A 168 -26.80 -18.53 -5.76
CA PRO A 168 -26.48 -19.25 -4.52
C PRO A 168 -25.24 -20.14 -4.69
N ASP A 169 -24.45 -20.29 -3.63
CA ASP A 169 -23.13 -20.95 -3.62
C ASP A 169 -22.00 -20.28 -4.44
N ASP A 170 -22.29 -19.28 -5.29
CA ASP A 170 -21.24 -18.58 -6.04
C ASP A 170 -20.27 -17.81 -5.16
N LYS A 171 -19.00 -17.94 -5.51
CA LYS A 171 -17.93 -17.16 -4.89
C LYS A 171 -18.01 -15.70 -5.31
N GLY A 172 -17.62 -14.80 -4.42
CA GLY A 172 -17.32 -13.42 -4.74
C GLY A 172 -16.09 -13.32 -5.64
N PHE A 173 -16.03 -12.27 -6.45
CA PHE A 173 -14.98 -12.06 -7.43
C PHE A 173 -13.78 -11.30 -6.85
N GLN A 174 -12.63 -11.44 -7.49
CA GLN A 174 -11.40 -10.82 -7.02
C GLN A 174 -11.45 -9.28 -7.12
N GLY A 175 -10.87 -8.60 -6.14
CA GLY A 175 -10.61 -7.16 -6.18
C GLY A 175 -9.48 -6.80 -7.15
N GLY A 176 -9.57 -5.63 -7.76
CA GLY A 176 -8.61 -5.15 -8.75
C GLY A 176 -7.25 -4.76 -8.16
N LEU A 177 -6.22 -4.72 -9.00
CA LEU A 177 -4.88 -4.30 -8.57
C LEU A 177 -4.82 -2.79 -8.30
N GLY A 178 -4.03 -2.38 -7.30
CA GLY A 178 -3.64 -0.99 -7.14
C GLY A 178 -2.68 -0.53 -8.26
N GLY A 179 -2.79 0.73 -8.66
CA GLY A 179 -1.87 1.37 -9.61
C GLY A 179 -0.52 1.70 -8.98
N SER A 180 0.55 1.78 -9.76
CA SER A 180 1.87 2.15 -9.23
C SER A 180 1.97 3.64 -8.93
N GLY A 181 2.84 4.02 -7.98
CA GLY A 181 3.18 5.41 -7.73
C GLY A 181 4.10 5.97 -8.83
N GLY A 182 3.95 7.26 -9.13
CA GLY A 182 4.76 7.94 -10.13
C GLY A 182 6.22 8.12 -9.70
N VAL A 183 7.13 8.26 -10.65
CA VAL A 183 8.55 8.53 -10.36
C VAL A 183 8.72 10.00 -9.95
N GLY A 184 9.59 10.27 -8.96
CA GLY A 184 9.98 11.63 -8.59
C GLY A 184 10.85 12.30 -9.65
N GLY A 185 10.70 13.61 -9.83
CA GLY A 185 11.48 14.39 -10.79
C GLY A 185 12.93 14.56 -10.35
N ALA A 186 13.86 14.65 -11.30
CA ALA A 186 15.25 14.96 -10.96
C ALA A 186 15.42 16.41 -10.49
N GLY A 187 16.39 16.66 -9.61
CA GLY A 187 16.82 18.00 -9.25
C GLY A 187 17.57 18.69 -10.40
N GLY A 188 17.55 20.01 -10.43
CA GLY A 188 18.29 20.83 -11.38
C GLY A 188 19.76 21.00 -10.98
N GLU A 189 20.60 21.32 -11.95
CA GLU A 189 22.03 21.55 -11.69
C GLU A 189 22.25 22.86 -10.91
N GLY A 190 23.24 22.86 -10.01
CA GLY A 190 23.69 24.03 -9.28
C GLY A 190 24.58 24.95 -10.10
N GLY A 191 24.86 26.14 -9.57
CA GLY A 191 25.57 27.18 -10.29
C GLY A 191 27.00 26.81 -10.68
N LEU A 192 27.44 27.25 -11.87
CA LEU A 192 28.76 26.95 -12.43
C LEU A 192 29.92 27.46 -11.56
N ILE A 193 29.74 28.63 -10.93
CA ILE A 193 30.73 29.27 -10.06
C ILE A 193 30.42 29.00 -8.60
N LYS A 194 29.14 29.15 -8.21
CA LYS A 194 28.67 28.91 -6.85
C LYS A 194 27.23 28.44 -6.82
N GLY A 195 27.01 27.39 -6.05
CA GLY A 195 25.68 26.94 -5.65
C GLY A 195 25.51 25.43 -5.81
N ASN A 196 24.58 24.91 -5.01
CA ASN A 196 24.35 23.47 -4.91
C ASN A 196 23.36 23.00 -5.98
N GLY A 197 23.49 21.74 -6.41
CA GLY A 197 22.45 21.08 -7.16
C GLY A 197 21.16 20.94 -6.35
N GLY A 198 20.03 20.97 -7.03
CA GLY A 198 18.72 20.78 -6.44
C GLY A 198 18.49 19.34 -5.98
N ALA A 199 17.68 19.14 -4.95
CA ALA A 199 17.30 17.80 -4.53
C ALA A 199 16.40 17.12 -5.58
N GLY A 200 16.52 15.80 -5.74
CA GLY A 200 15.55 15.00 -6.47
C GLY A 200 14.22 14.90 -5.70
N GLY A 201 13.11 14.83 -6.42
CA GLY A 201 11.78 14.65 -5.85
C GLY A 201 11.55 13.22 -5.36
N ALA A 202 10.71 13.05 -4.34
CA ALA A 202 10.34 11.71 -3.87
C ALA A 202 9.48 10.95 -4.91
N GLY A 203 9.56 9.62 -4.91
CA GLY A 203 8.62 8.80 -5.65
C GLY A 203 7.23 8.77 -5.02
N GLY A 204 6.21 8.54 -5.82
CA GLY A 204 4.83 8.37 -5.40
C GLY A 204 4.59 7.03 -4.71
N ILE A 205 3.63 6.98 -3.81
CA ILE A 205 3.10 5.79 -3.15
C ILE A 205 2.27 4.97 -4.15
N GLY A 206 2.39 3.65 -4.11
CA GLY A 206 1.51 2.75 -4.85
C GLY A 206 0.07 2.77 -4.32
N GLY A 207 -0.90 2.62 -5.20
CA GLY A 207 -2.31 2.55 -4.87
C GLY A 207 -2.66 1.26 -4.10
N THR A 208 -3.70 1.31 -3.28
CA THR A 208 -4.15 0.12 -2.55
C THR A 208 -4.83 -0.88 -3.50
N GLY A 209 -4.75 -2.18 -3.20
CA GLY A 209 -5.56 -3.18 -3.88
C GLY A 209 -7.06 -3.00 -3.63
N GLY A 210 -7.87 -3.53 -4.54
CA GLY A 210 -9.32 -3.57 -4.46
C GLY A 210 -9.83 -4.61 -3.47
N ILE A 211 -11.03 -4.40 -2.92
CA ILE A 211 -11.64 -5.39 -2.02
C ILE A 211 -12.19 -6.54 -2.86
N GLY A 212 -12.04 -7.79 -2.41
CA GLY A 212 -12.74 -8.92 -3.03
C GLY A 212 -14.24 -8.85 -2.78
N GLY A 213 -15.05 -9.26 -3.74
CA GLY A 213 -16.51 -9.26 -3.60
C GLY A 213 -16.99 -10.31 -2.60
N ASP A 214 -18.18 -10.13 -2.06
CA ASP A 214 -18.76 -11.08 -1.10
C ASP A 214 -19.25 -12.35 -1.79
N GLY A 215 -19.16 -13.49 -1.11
CA GLY A 215 -19.83 -14.71 -1.53
C GLY A 215 -21.35 -14.57 -1.46
N SER A 216 -22.07 -15.24 -2.35
CA SER A 216 -23.53 -15.20 -2.34
C SER A 216 -24.09 -15.93 -1.11
N ARG A 217 -25.22 -15.47 -0.59
CA ARG A 217 -25.96 -16.26 0.40
C ARG A 217 -26.52 -17.51 -0.27
N GLY A 218 -26.52 -18.62 0.45
CA GLY A 218 -27.32 -19.79 0.08
C GLY A 218 -28.80 -19.44 0.06
N ASP A 219 -29.59 -20.16 -0.71
CA ASP A 219 -31.05 -20.04 -0.75
C ASP A 219 -31.75 -21.31 -0.21
N THR A 220 -33.02 -21.15 0.13
CA THR A 220 -33.94 -22.27 0.36
C THR A 220 -34.64 -22.61 -0.95
N PRO A 221 -34.47 -23.81 -1.52
CA PRO A 221 -35.22 -24.21 -2.70
C PRO A 221 -36.73 -24.14 -2.42
N LEU A 222 -37.45 -23.30 -3.17
CA LEU A 222 -38.92 -23.26 -3.13
C LEU A 222 -39.47 -24.46 -3.92
N GLY A 223 -39.57 -25.63 -3.27
CA GLY A 223 -40.16 -26.83 -3.86
C GLY A 223 -40.71 -27.80 -2.81
N PRO A 224 -41.70 -28.64 -3.16
CA PRO A 224 -42.35 -29.59 -2.24
C PRO A 224 -41.46 -30.79 -1.84
N PHE A 225 -40.17 -30.72 -2.13
CA PHE A 225 -39.20 -31.76 -1.83
C PHE A 225 -38.30 -31.25 -0.70
N ASN A 226 -38.04 -32.10 0.29
CA ASN A 226 -37.04 -31.86 1.34
C ASN A 226 -35.64 -31.88 0.70
N VAL A 227 -35.30 -30.85 -0.06
CA VAL A 227 -33.95 -30.60 -0.57
C VAL A 227 -33.22 -29.73 0.45
N ASP A 228 -31.96 -30.08 0.68
CA ASP A 228 -31.04 -29.35 1.54
C ASP A 228 -31.00 -27.87 1.15
N GLY A 229 -30.94 -26.96 2.13
CA GLY A 229 -30.63 -25.56 1.86
C GLY A 229 -29.21 -25.45 1.30
N HIS A 230 -29.01 -24.55 0.34
CA HIS A 230 -27.69 -24.34 -0.27
C HIS A 230 -26.74 -23.63 0.70
N SER A 231 -25.44 -23.82 0.48
CA SER A 231 -24.40 -23.19 1.29
C SER A 231 -24.22 -21.73 0.86
N GLY A 232 -23.55 -20.95 1.70
CA GLY A 232 -23.05 -19.66 1.25
C GLY A 232 -21.81 -19.84 0.37
N GLY A 233 -21.69 -19.04 -0.67
CA GLY A 233 -20.49 -18.99 -1.49
C GLY A 233 -19.31 -18.35 -0.75
N ASP A 234 -18.07 -18.64 -1.18
CA ASP A 234 -16.88 -18.04 -0.57
C ASP A 234 -16.72 -16.56 -0.95
N GLY A 235 -16.09 -15.76 -0.09
CA GLY A 235 -15.67 -14.41 -0.43
C GLY A 235 -14.54 -14.39 -1.47
N GLY A 236 -14.54 -13.36 -2.30
CA GLY A 236 -13.50 -13.10 -3.30
C GLY A 236 -12.20 -12.61 -2.65
N ARG A 237 -11.07 -12.86 -3.32
CA ARG A 237 -9.77 -12.38 -2.83
C ARG A 237 -9.63 -10.87 -3.00
N GLY A 238 -8.94 -10.21 -2.08
CA GLY A 238 -8.49 -8.84 -2.26
C GLY A 238 -7.48 -8.73 -3.41
N GLY A 239 -7.43 -7.56 -4.05
CA GLY A 239 -6.43 -7.23 -5.05
C GLY A 239 -5.08 -6.91 -4.41
N LEU A 240 -3.99 -7.09 -5.15
CA LEU A 240 -2.66 -6.68 -4.69
C LEU A 240 -2.57 -5.15 -4.64
N GLY A 241 -1.73 -4.62 -3.76
CA GLY A 241 -1.32 -3.22 -3.81
C GLY A 241 -0.59 -2.88 -5.12
N GLY A 242 -0.30 -1.59 -5.33
CA GLY A 242 0.56 -1.11 -6.41
C GLY A 242 2.00 -0.90 -5.94
N ASN A 243 2.98 -0.91 -6.84
CA ASN A 243 4.37 -0.62 -6.46
C ASN A 243 4.54 0.86 -6.10
N GLY A 244 5.45 1.18 -5.17
CA GLY A 244 5.90 2.55 -4.96
C GLY A 244 6.82 3.03 -6.10
N GLY A 245 6.72 4.30 -6.48
CA GLY A 245 7.52 4.93 -7.52
C GLY A 245 8.96 5.23 -7.06
N HIS A 246 9.90 5.32 -7.99
CA HIS A 246 11.29 5.65 -7.64
C HIS A 246 11.45 7.14 -7.27
N GLY A 247 12.39 7.44 -6.37
CA GLY A 247 12.83 8.80 -6.14
C GLY A 247 13.65 9.33 -7.32
N GLY A 248 13.60 10.64 -7.54
CA GLY A 248 14.35 11.34 -8.56
C GLY A 248 15.83 11.49 -8.18
N VAL A 249 16.70 11.62 -9.17
CA VAL A 249 18.13 11.85 -8.93
C VAL A 249 18.36 13.29 -8.47
N GLY A 250 19.30 13.52 -7.55
CA GLY A 250 19.73 14.86 -7.19
C GLY A 250 20.49 15.53 -8.33
N GLY A 251 20.39 16.85 -8.44
CA GLY A 251 21.07 17.64 -9.46
C GLY A 251 22.58 17.71 -9.23
N GLY A 252 23.35 17.73 -10.32
CA GLY A 252 24.80 17.92 -10.27
C GLY A 252 25.20 19.33 -9.82
N HIS A 253 26.50 19.53 -9.59
CA HIS A 253 27.14 20.83 -9.62
C HIS A 253 28.20 20.79 -10.73
N THR A 254 28.25 21.81 -11.60
CA THR A 254 29.19 21.85 -12.70
C THR A 254 30.51 22.42 -12.19
N ALA A 255 31.51 21.55 -11.97
CA ALA A 255 32.81 21.97 -11.49
C ALA A 255 33.57 22.75 -12.57
N GLY A 256 33.48 24.09 -12.54
CA GLY A 256 34.43 24.94 -13.23
C GLY A 256 35.82 24.80 -12.59
N ASN A 257 36.87 24.70 -13.41
CA ASN A 257 38.25 24.58 -12.91
C ASN A 257 38.58 25.71 -11.91
N GLY A 258 38.67 25.37 -10.62
CA GLY A 258 39.12 26.28 -9.55
C GLY A 258 38.04 26.94 -8.68
N PHE A 259 36.74 26.69 -8.91
CA PHE A 259 35.66 27.18 -8.03
C PHE A 259 34.86 25.99 -7.47
N HIS A 260 34.98 25.76 -6.16
CA HIS A 260 34.49 24.54 -5.48
C HIS A 260 33.49 24.86 -4.35
N ASP A 261 32.61 25.84 -4.53
CA ASP A 261 31.69 26.30 -3.48
C ASP A 261 30.28 25.66 -3.55
N GLY A 262 30.09 24.57 -4.31
CA GLY A 262 28.79 23.90 -4.50
C GLY A 262 28.83 22.39 -4.29
N THR A 263 27.74 21.80 -3.76
CA THR A 263 27.57 20.35 -3.59
C THR A 263 26.51 19.78 -4.54
N THR A 264 26.63 18.50 -4.91
CA THR A 264 25.55 17.77 -5.59
C THR A 264 24.29 17.70 -4.69
N GLY A 265 23.12 17.84 -5.29
CA GLY A 265 21.86 17.70 -4.59
C GLY A 265 21.62 16.26 -4.11
N ALA A 266 20.86 16.09 -3.04
CA ALA A 266 20.47 14.76 -2.57
C ALA A 266 19.51 14.09 -3.57
N GLY A 267 19.61 12.78 -3.73
CA GLY A 267 18.57 12.00 -4.42
C GLY A 267 17.27 11.98 -3.62
N GLY A 268 16.15 11.89 -4.32
CA GLY A 268 14.83 11.67 -3.74
C GLY A 268 14.68 10.25 -3.21
N VAL A 269 13.85 10.10 -2.18
CA VAL A 269 13.51 8.78 -1.60
C VAL A 269 12.50 8.08 -2.52
N GLY A 270 12.59 6.76 -2.64
CA GLY A 270 11.54 5.95 -3.26
C GLY A 270 10.21 6.03 -2.51
N GLY A 271 9.10 5.98 -3.24
CA GLY A 271 7.75 5.93 -2.70
C GLY A 271 7.42 4.58 -2.07
N VAL A 272 6.46 4.58 -1.17
CA VAL A 272 5.98 3.42 -0.41
C VAL A 272 5.12 2.51 -1.29
N GLY A 273 5.12 1.21 -1.04
CA GLY A 273 4.29 0.24 -1.75
C GLY A 273 2.84 0.36 -1.30
N GLY A 274 1.90 0.14 -2.21
CA GLY A 274 0.49 0.08 -1.92
C GLY A 274 0.14 -1.11 -1.04
N THR A 275 -0.85 -0.93 -0.17
CA THR A 275 -1.37 -2.01 0.65
C THR A 275 -2.18 -2.98 -0.21
N GLY A 276 -2.19 -4.26 0.14
CA GLY A 276 -3.16 -5.18 -0.43
C GLY A 276 -4.60 -4.83 -0.04
N GLY A 277 -5.55 -5.23 -0.88
CA GLY A 277 -6.97 -5.09 -0.62
C GLY A 277 -7.50 -6.19 0.30
N ASN A 278 -8.62 -5.96 0.97
CA ASN A 278 -9.19 -6.98 1.87
C ASN A 278 -9.91 -8.06 1.06
N GLY A 279 -9.97 -9.28 1.61
CA GLY A 279 -10.87 -10.31 1.08
C GLY A 279 -12.34 -9.97 1.35
N GLY A 280 -13.21 -10.47 0.48
CA GLY A 280 -14.66 -10.38 0.64
C GLY A 280 -15.18 -11.33 1.72
N THR A 281 -16.37 -11.07 2.24
CA THR A 281 -16.99 -11.95 3.23
C THR A 281 -17.54 -13.21 2.56
N GLY A 282 -17.49 -14.34 3.25
CA GLY A 282 -18.21 -15.54 2.84
C GLY A 282 -19.71 -15.33 3.00
N GLY A 283 -20.50 -15.86 2.07
CA GLY A 283 -21.95 -15.80 2.14
C GLY A 283 -22.52 -16.65 3.27
N ASP A 284 -23.69 -16.28 3.77
CA ASP A 284 -24.39 -17.06 4.79
C ASP A 284 -25.03 -18.33 4.19
N GLY A 285 -24.96 -19.45 4.90
CA GLY A 285 -25.73 -20.65 4.55
C GLY A 285 -27.18 -20.56 5.03
N GLN A 286 -28.12 -21.16 4.29
CA GLN A 286 -29.54 -21.19 4.67
C GLN A 286 -30.06 -22.61 4.98
N PHE A 287 -31.17 -22.69 5.73
CA PHE A 287 -31.82 -23.93 6.17
C PHE A 287 -33.24 -24.05 5.62
N ASN A 288 -33.66 -25.28 5.28
CA ASN A 288 -35.06 -25.64 5.05
C ASN A 288 -35.54 -26.63 6.12
N GLY A 289 -36.72 -26.39 6.69
CA GLY A 289 -37.35 -27.06 7.85
C GLY A 289 -37.68 -28.55 7.75
N GLY A 290 -36.97 -29.32 6.93
CA GLY A 290 -37.19 -30.76 6.76
C GLY A 290 -35.89 -31.54 6.92
N ASN A 291 -35.92 -32.55 7.80
CA ASN A 291 -34.86 -33.53 8.12
C ASN A 291 -33.60 -33.50 7.23
N GLY A 292 -32.55 -32.82 7.68
CA GLY A 292 -31.16 -33.21 7.38
C GLY A 292 -30.28 -32.25 6.57
N GLY A 293 -30.78 -31.09 6.13
CA GLY A 293 -30.02 -30.19 5.27
C GLY A 293 -28.80 -29.52 5.92
N ARG A 294 -27.63 -29.63 5.27
CA ARG A 294 -26.34 -29.05 5.70
C ARG A 294 -25.97 -27.78 4.90
N GLY A 295 -26.60 -26.66 5.20
CA GLY A 295 -26.19 -25.34 4.67
C GLY A 295 -25.06 -24.74 5.52
N GLY A 296 -23.82 -24.81 5.05
CA GLY A 296 -22.66 -24.17 5.70
C GLY A 296 -22.51 -22.70 5.28
N GLY A 297 -21.91 -21.88 6.13
CA GLY A 297 -21.46 -20.54 5.72
C GLY A 297 -20.23 -20.64 4.81
N GLY A 298 -20.13 -19.77 3.82
CA GLY A 298 -18.97 -19.69 2.92
C GLY A 298 -17.73 -19.17 3.63
N THR A 299 -16.55 -19.50 3.11
CA THR A 299 -15.29 -18.99 3.69
C THR A 299 -15.06 -17.53 3.30
N GLY A 300 -14.42 -16.74 4.16
CA GLY A 300 -13.97 -15.39 3.80
C GLY A 300 -12.86 -15.44 2.76
N GLY A 301 -12.81 -14.45 1.87
CA GLY A 301 -11.75 -14.32 0.87
C GLY A 301 -10.40 -13.95 1.49
N THR A 302 -9.30 -14.27 0.82
CA THR A 302 -7.98 -13.88 1.33
C THR A 302 -7.73 -12.38 1.12
N GLY A 303 -6.99 -11.73 2.02
CA GLY A 303 -6.41 -10.42 1.75
C GLY A 303 -5.42 -10.47 0.58
N GLY A 304 -5.27 -9.37 -0.15
CA GLY A 304 -4.23 -9.21 -1.15
C GLY A 304 -2.89 -8.85 -0.50
N ASP A 305 -1.79 -9.12 -1.18
CA ASP A 305 -0.46 -8.77 -0.67
C ASP A 305 -0.14 -7.29 -0.85
N GLY A 306 0.65 -6.75 0.06
CA GLY A 306 1.32 -5.46 -0.13
C GLY A 306 2.44 -5.60 -1.16
N GLN A 307 2.66 -4.57 -1.97
CA GLN A 307 3.67 -4.65 -3.03
C GLN A 307 5.03 -4.11 -2.64
N THR A 308 6.03 -4.52 -3.43
CA THR A 308 7.41 -4.04 -3.31
C THR A 308 7.48 -2.56 -3.66
N ALA A 309 8.28 -1.82 -2.91
CA ALA A 309 8.39 -0.37 -3.04
C ALA A 309 9.83 0.03 -3.29
N ALA A 310 10.04 1.10 -4.05
CA ALA A 310 11.34 1.77 -4.01
C ALA A 310 11.65 2.25 -2.58
N GLY A 311 10.66 2.63 -1.78
CA GLY A 311 10.76 2.91 -0.34
C GLY A 311 10.37 1.72 0.54
N VAL A 312 9.52 1.96 1.56
CA VAL A 312 8.97 0.94 2.49
C VAL A 312 7.96 0.05 1.78
N GLY A 313 8.00 -1.27 1.99
CA GLY A 313 7.03 -2.21 1.40
C GLY A 313 5.59 -1.99 1.89
N GLY A 314 4.59 -2.23 1.04
CA GLY A 314 3.17 -2.06 1.42
C GLY A 314 2.72 -3.10 2.43
N SER A 315 1.69 -2.85 3.25
CA SER A 315 1.13 -3.88 4.14
C SER A 315 0.22 -4.86 3.40
N GLY A 316 0.10 -6.09 3.88
CA GLY A 316 -0.92 -7.03 3.41
C GLY A 316 -2.35 -6.60 3.79
N GLY A 317 -3.32 -6.98 2.97
CA GLY A 317 -4.74 -6.78 3.23
C GLY A 317 -5.29 -7.77 4.26
N THR A 318 -6.41 -7.45 4.90
CA THR A 318 -7.03 -8.38 5.84
C THR A 318 -7.78 -9.49 5.11
N GLY A 319 -7.86 -10.67 5.71
CA GLY A 319 -8.81 -11.69 5.25
C GLY A 319 -10.25 -11.26 5.49
N GLY A 320 -11.17 -11.77 4.67
CA GLY A 320 -12.60 -11.57 4.83
C GLY A 320 -13.18 -12.44 5.94
N ASN A 321 -14.33 -12.10 6.48
CA ASN A 321 -14.98 -12.93 7.50
C ASN A 321 -15.68 -14.13 6.85
N GLY A 322 -15.77 -15.25 7.57
CA GLY A 322 -16.61 -16.37 7.18
C GLY A 322 -18.09 -16.04 7.33
N GLY A 323 -18.92 -16.65 6.48
CA GLY A 323 -20.37 -16.51 6.53
C GLY A 323 -20.98 -17.29 7.69
N SER A 324 -22.14 -16.86 8.16
CA SER A 324 -22.83 -17.53 9.28
C SER A 324 -23.66 -18.73 8.80
N SER A 325 -24.00 -19.65 9.72
CA SER A 325 -24.93 -20.76 9.46
C SER A 325 -26.03 -20.82 10.53
N ASN A 326 -27.27 -20.97 10.09
CA ASN A 326 -28.46 -21.13 10.95
C ASN A 326 -29.16 -22.46 10.66
N THR A 327 -28.59 -23.59 11.08
CA THR A 327 -29.19 -24.93 10.88
C THR A 327 -29.98 -25.36 12.12
N ALA A 328 -31.31 -25.46 12.07
CA ALA A 328 -32.11 -26.00 13.17
C ALA A 328 -32.27 -27.54 13.08
N ASP A 329 -32.60 -28.19 14.20
CA ASP A 329 -32.95 -29.62 14.34
C ASP A 329 -31.81 -30.66 14.24
N GLY A 330 -30.72 -30.42 14.97
CA GLY A 330 -29.79 -31.50 15.39
C GLY A 330 -28.83 -32.03 14.32
N VAL A 331 -28.86 -31.49 13.09
CA VAL A 331 -27.80 -31.68 12.10
C VAL A 331 -26.97 -30.41 12.02
N ALA A 332 -25.87 -30.38 12.78
CA ALA A 332 -25.01 -29.20 12.88
C ALA A 332 -24.30 -28.89 11.56
N GLY A 333 -24.66 -27.77 10.92
CA GLY A 333 -23.78 -27.08 9.98
C GLY A 333 -22.54 -26.51 10.69
N LYS A 334 -21.59 -25.93 9.94
CA LYS A 334 -20.50 -25.12 10.51
C LYS A 334 -20.62 -23.68 10.02
N GLY A 335 -20.25 -22.73 10.86
CA GLY A 335 -19.94 -21.37 10.38
C GLY A 335 -18.78 -21.43 9.38
N GLY A 336 -18.77 -20.53 8.41
CA GLY A 336 -17.69 -20.42 7.42
C GLY A 336 -16.37 -20.02 8.07
N ALA A 337 -15.24 -20.48 7.55
CA ALA A 337 -13.94 -20.04 8.05
C ALA A 337 -13.67 -18.56 7.66
N GLY A 338 -12.93 -17.83 8.48
CA GLY A 338 -12.35 -16.56 8.08
C GLY A 338 -11.29 -16.76 6.99
N GLY A 339 -11.15 -15.78 6.10
CA GLY A 339 -10.11 -15.77 5.08
C GLY A 339 -8.74 -15.44 5.67
N ASP A 340 -7.68 -15.94 5.05
CA ASP A 340 -6.32 -15.60 5.46
C ASP A 340 -5.96 -14.16 5.07
N ALA A 341 -5.04 -13.54 5.79
CA ALA A 341 -4.53 -12.23 5.41
C ALA A 341 -3.50 -12.30 4.27
N GLY A 342 -3.30 -11.17 3.59
CA GLY A 342 -2.21 -11.01 2.64
C GLY A 342 -0.86 -10.76 3.34
N ASP A 343 0.23 -11.05 2.65
CA ASP A 343 1.59 -10.81 3.12
C ASP A 343 1.98 -9.33 2.95
N GLY A 344 2.93 -8.86 3.76
CA GLY A 344 3.56 -7.55 3.61
C GLY A 344 4.57 -7.54 2.46
N GLY A 345 4.63 -6.41 1.75
CA GLY A 345 5.56 -6.15 0.65
C GLY A 345 7.00 -5.91 1.13
N ARG A 346 7.96 -6.09 0.24
CA ARG A 346 9.39 -5.87 0.54
C ARG A 346 9.76 -4.38 0.40
N GLY A 347 10.64 -3.88 1.26
CA GLY A 347 11.35 -2.61 1.00
C GLY A 347 12.49 -2.84 0.00
N ALA A 348 12.73 -1.93 -0.97
CA ALA A 348 13.75 -2.15 -2.00
C ALA A 348 15.00 -1.24 -1.93
N GLN A 349 15.01 -0.17 -1.13
CA GLN A 349 16.15 0.75 -1.02
C GLN A 349 16.85 0.71 0.35
N THR A 350 18.02 1.36 0.39
CA THR A 350 18.85 1.53 1.59
C THR A 350 18.04 2.09 2.76
N GLY A 351 17.93 1.32 3.84
CA GLY A 351 17.23 1.72 5.07
C GLY A 351 15.71 1.54 5.03
N ALA A 352 15.15 1.04 3.92
CA ALA A 352 13.71 0.86 3.78
C ALA A 352 13.20 -0.34 4.59
N GLN A 353 12.13 -0.14 5.36
CA GLN A 353 11.51 -1.21 6.14
C GLN A 353 10.66 -2.14 5.25
N GLY A 354 10.52 -3.39 5.64
CA GLY A 354 9.51 -4.29 5.08
C GLY A 354 8.11 -3.94 5.56
N GLY A 355 7.10 -4.19 4.72
CA GLY A 355 5.70 -3.97 5.07
C GLY A 355 5.19 -4.96 6.11
N HIS A 356 4.14 -4.62 6.84
CA HIS A 356 3.53 -5.53 7.82
C HIS A 356 2.63 -6.56 7.13
N GLY A 357 2.55 -7.77 7.68
CA GLY A 357 1.55 -8.76 7.27
C GLY A 357 0.12 -8.32 7.65
N GLY A 358 -0.86 -8.72 6.85
CA GLY A 358 -2.28 -8.45 7.11
C GLY A 358 -2.84 -9.24 8.30
N LYS A 359 -4.02 -8.88 8.79
CA LYS A 359 -4.74 -9.66 9.82
C LYS A 359 -5.64 -10.73 9.20
N GLY A 360 -5.66 -11.93 9.78
CA GLY A 360 -6.60 -12.97 9.38
C GLY A 360 -8.05 -12.57 9.66
N GLY A 361 -8.98 -13.08 8.86
CA GLY A 361 -10.42 -12.83 8.97
C GLY A 361 -11.08 -13.57 10.13
N LEU A 362 -12.26 -13.11 10.57
CA LEU A 362 -13.00 -13.79 11.64
C LEU A 362 -13.72 -15.03 11.09
N GLY A 363 -13.77 -16.10 11.89
CA GLY A 363 -14.67 -17.22 11.63
C GLY A 363 -16.13 -16.82 11.74
N GLY A 364 -16.99 -17.41 10.91
CA GLY A 364 -18.43 -17.20 10.90
C GLY A 364 -19.12 -17.87 12.08
N ASP A 365 -20.24 -17.30 12.52
CA ASP A 365 -20.99 -17.80 13.66
C ASP A 365 -21.93 -18.96 13.28
N ASN A 366 -22.25 -19.80 14.26
CA ASN A 366 -23.31 -20.80 14.12
C ASN A 366 -24.07 -21.03 15.44
N VAL A 367 -25.36 -20.73 15.45
CA VAL A 367 -26.21 -20.85 16.64
C VAL A 367 -26.39 -22.29 17.13
N TYR A 368 -26.35 -23.27 16.22
CA TYR A 368 -26.75 -24.66 16.50
C TYR A 368 -25.64 -25.68 16.21
N GLY A 369 -24.50 -25.22 15.70
CA GLY A 369 -23.36 -26.05 15.32
C GLY A 369 -22.04 -25.44 15.76
N ALA A 370 -20.93 -25.89 15.18
CA ALA A 370 -19.62 -25.32 15.50
C ALA A 370 -19.44 -23.96 14.78
N GLY A 371 -18.87 -22.99 15.51
CA GLY A 371 -18.38 -21.76 14.90
C GLY A 371 -17.26 -22.04 13.89
N GLY A 372 -17.11 -21.17 12.91
CA GLY A 372 -16.05 -21.24 11.91
C GLY A 372 -14.68 -20.91 12.51
N ALA A 373 -13.60 -21.46 11.95
CA ALA A 373 -12.26 -21.07 12.37
C ALA A 373 -11.93 -19.64 11.91
N GLY A 374 -11.11 -18.91 12.67
CA GLY A 374 -10.50 -17.66 12.19
C GLY A 374 -9.42 -17.94 11.13
N GLY A 375 -9.21 -16.99 10.24
CA GLY A 375 -8.16 -17.06 9.22
C GLY A 375 -6.77 -16.78 9.78
N ASP A 376 -5.72 -17.26 9.14
CA ASP A 376 -4.33 -17.02 9.56
C ASP A 376 -3.90 -15.56 9.27
N GLY A 377 -3.01 -15.03 10.10
CA GLY A 377 -2.36 -13.73 9.87
C GLY A 377 -1.32 -13.80 8.76
N GLY A 378 -1.18 -12.73 7.98
CA GLY A 378 -0.22 -12.66 6.88
C GLY A 378 1.21 -12.46 7.38
N ARG A 379 2.21 -12.83 6.59
CA ARG A 379 3.62 -12.67 6.96
C ARG A 379 4.08 -11.23 6.78
N GLY A 380 5.02 -10.78 7.60
CA GLY A 380 5.72 -9.52 7.41
C GLY A 380 6.63 -9.57 6.18
N GLY A 381 6.73 -8.46 5.45
CA GLY A 381 7.63 -8.28 4.33
C GLY A 381 9.07 -8.10 4.76
N SER A 382 10.02 -8.46 3.91
CA SER A 382 11.45 -8.30 4.23
C SER A 382 11.92 -6.84 4.15
N GLY A 383 12.91 -6.47 4.97
CA GLY A 383 13.60 -5.18 4.91
C GLY A 383 14.41 -5.00 3.62
N GLY A 384 14.67 -3.75 3.26
CA GLY A 384 15.45 -3.38 2.08
C GLY A 384 16.95 -3.50 2.26
N TYR A 385 17.64 -3.86 1.17
CA TYR A 385 19.09 -3.98 1.11
C TYR A 385 19.79 -2.63 1.31
N ALA A 386 20.97 -2.59 1.92
CA ALA A 386 21.80 -1.38 1.88
C ALA A 386 22.44 -1.20 0.50
N GLY A 387 22.14 -0.10 -0.20
CA GLY A 387 22.83 0.26 -1.43
C GLY A 387 24.26 0.77 -1.20
N ASN A 388 25.07 0.78 -2.28
CA ASN A 388 26.48 1.27 -2.32
C ASN A 388 26.65 2.79 -2.05
N GLY A 389 25.65 3.46 -1.49
CA GLY A 389 25.66 4.90 -1.20
C GLY A 389 26.42 5.23 0.08
N GLY A 390 27.76 5.18 0.02
CA GLY A 390 28.67 5.70 1.05
C GLY A 390 28.74 4.88 2.36
N PRO A 391 29.80 5.09 3.18
CA PRO A 391 30.12 4.27 4.36
C PRO A 391 29.14 4.35 5.54
N TRP A 392 28.00 5.04 5.39
CA TRP A 392 27.00 5.30 6.45
C TRP A 392 25.59 4.84 6.09
N SER A 393 25.46 3.95 5.10
CA SER A 393 24.17 3.50 4.61
C SER A 393 23.58 2.40 5.53
N SER A 394 22.50 2.71 6.24
CA SER A 394 21.84 1.77 7.17
C SER A 394 20.95 0.80 6.40
N PRO A 395 21.02 -0.53 6.62
CA PRO A 395 20.10 -1.49 6.01
C PRO A 395 18.69 -1.39 6.62
N GLY A 396 17.69 -1.86 5.88
CA GLY A 396 16.29 -1.86 6.31
C GLY A 396 15.94 -2.97 7.30
N THR A 397 14.98 -2.74 8.19
CA THR A 397 14.46 -3.78 9.09
C THR A 397 13.33 -4.58 8.44
N GLY A 398 13.17 -5.84 8.83
CA GLY A 398 12.03 -6.66 8.45
C GLY A 398 10.72 -6.11 9.01
N GLY A 399 9.63 -6.28 8.26
CA GLY A 399 8.27 -5.95 8.70
C GLY A 399 7.76 -6.96 9.71
N THR A 400 6.79 -6.58 10.55
CA THR A 400 6.21 -7.52 11.52
C THR A 400 5.18 -8.44 10.86
N GLY A 401 5.02 -9.64 11.41
CA GLY A 401 3.93 -10.55 11.05
C GLY A 401 2.57 -10.01 11.45
N GLY A 402 1.55 -10.42 10.72
CA GLY A 402 0.16 -10.08 10.95
C GLY A 402 -0.46 -10.93 12.06
N THR A 403 -1.53 -10.46 12.69
CA THR A 403 -2.22 -11.23 13.73
C THR A 403 -3.18 -12.26 13.14
N GLY A 404 -3.30 -13.42 13.77
CA GLY A 404 -4.33 -14.40 13.43
C GLY A 404 -5.75 -13.87 13.69
N GLY A 405 -6.71 -14.34 12.91
CA GLY A 405 -8.13 -14.04 13.06
C GLY A 405 -8.76 -14.78 14.24
N ALA A 406 -9.83 -14.25 14.82
CA ALA A 406 -10.54 -14.94 15.88
C ALA A 406 -11.51 -15.99 15.33
N GLY A 407 -11.71 -17.07 16.07
CA GLY A 407 -12.73 -18.08 15.77
C GLY A 407 -14.15 -17.57 15.99
N GLY A 408 -15.08 -18.08 15.21
CA GLY A 408 -16.51 -17.78 15.28
C GLY A 408 -17.19 -18.43 16.49
N THR A 409 -18.34 -17.90 16.86
CA THR A 409 -19.14 -18.41 17.97
C THR A 409 -20.00 -19.61 17.55
N GLY A 410 -20.24 -20.53 18.48
CA GLY A 410 -21.26 -21.56 18.29
C GLY A 410 -21.38 -22.53 19.46
N VAL A 411 -22.13 -23.61 19.28
CA VAL A 411 -22.29 -24.65 20.33
C VAL A 411 -20.93 -25.17 20.78
N THR A 412 -20.03 -25.38 19.82
CA THR A 412 -18.58 -25.39 20.07
C THR A 412 -17.98 -24.17 19.38
N GLY A 413 -17.16 -23.39 20.10
CA GLY A 413 -16.50 -22.23 19.52
C GLY A 413 -15.50 -22.65 18.44
N GLY A 414 -15.36 -21.84 17.38
CA GLY A 414 -14.36 -22.06 16.34
C GLY A 414 -12.96 -21.74 16.84
N ASP A 415 -11.93 -22.39 16.29
CA ASP A 415 -10.54 -22.11 16.66
C ASP A 415 -10.08 -20.72 16.13
N GLY A 416 -9.20 -20.04 16.86
CA GLY A 416 -8.51 -18.86 16.37
C GLY A 416 -7.44 -19.22 15.34
N GLY A 417 -7.26 -18.36 14.34
CA GLY A 417 -6.20 -18.48 13.34
C GLY A 417 -4.82 -18.19 13.93
N ARG A 418 -3.76 -18.69 13.29
CA ARG A 418 -2.37 -18.47 13.73
C ARG A 418 -1.89 -17.06 13.41
N GLY A 419 -0.96 -16.56 14.20
CA GLY A 419 -0.22 -15.34 13.88
C GLY A 419 0.73 -15.55 12.70
N GLY A 420 0.83 -14.56 11.83
CA GLY A 420 1.78 -14.57 10.72
C GLY A 420 3.22 -14.35 11.19
N SER A 421 4.20 -14.89 10.48
CA SER A 421 5.62 -14.70 10.81
C SER A 421 6.11 -13.28 10.51
N GLY A 422 7.10 -12.79 11.25
CA GLY A 422 7.86 -11.58 10.93
C GLY A 422 8.67 -11.74 9.64
N GLY A 423 8.92 -10.62 8.97
CA GLY A 423 9.75 -10.54 7.79
C GLY A 423 11.24 -10.49 8.14
N ALA A 424 12.09 -11.01 7.27
CA ALA A 424 13.55 -10.96 7.46
C ALA A 424 14.09 -9.52 7.37
N GLY A 425 15.17 -9.23 8.09
CA GLY A 425 15.94 -7.99 7.99
C GLY A 425 16.67 -7.87 6.66
N GLY A 426 16.92 -6.64 6.21
CA GLY A 426 17.64 -6.38 4.96
C GLY A 426 19.14 -6.66 5.07
N ASP A 427 19.73 -7.25 4.02
CA ASP A 427 21.18 -7.47 3.95
C ASP A 427 21.94 -6.15 3.77
N GLY A 428 23.11 -6.05 4.40
CA GLY A 428 23.97 -4.88 4.28
C GLY A 428 25.10 -5.06 3.26
N ALA A 429 25.44 -4.01 2.51
CA ALA A 429 26.64 -3.99 1.65
C ALA A 429 27.94 -3.65 2.42
N GLY A 430 27.91 -3.55 3.76
CA GLY A 430 29.01 -3.06 4.59
C GLY A 430 29.04 -3.59 6.03
N THR A 431 29.30 -2.72 7.02
CA THR A 431 29.48 -3.09 8.45
C THR A 431 28.19 -3.41 9.20
N PHE A 432 27.03 -2.92 8.75
CA PHE A 432 25.75 -3.05 9.45
C PHE A 432 24.78 -3.93 8.65
N ALA A 433 23.98 -4.76 9.33
CA ALA A 433 22.87 -5.52 8.75
C ALA A 433 21.54 -5.07 9.39
N GLY A 434 20.42 -5.31 8.72
CA GLY A 434 19.09 -4.97 9.23
C GLY A 434 18.58 -6.00 10.24
N ASN A 435 17.82 -5.56 11.24
CA ASN A 435 17.18 -6.48 12.19
C ASN A 435 16.00 -7.21 11.53
N GLY A 436 15.75 -8.45 11.97
CA GLY A 436 14.53 -9.17 11.63
C GLY A 436 13.29 -8.52 12.23
N GLY A 437 12.15 -8.71 11.58
CA GLY A 437 10.85 -8.25 12.06
C GLY A 437 10.23 -9.24 13.05
N ASN A 438 9.38 -8.76 13.96
CA ASN A 438 8.76 -9.63 14.97
C ASN A 438 7.63 -10.49 14.38
N GLY A 439 7.43 -11.67 14.94
CA GLY A 439 6.27 -12.52 14.68
C GLY A 439 4.96 -11.87 15.13
N GLY A 440 3.87 -12.20 14.44
CA GLY A 440 2.53 -11.74 14.76
C GLY A 440 1.87 -12.54 15.87
N LEU A 441 0.85 -11.98 16.51
CA LEU A 441 0.11 -12.64 17.59
C LEU A 441 -0.84 -13.72 17.05
N GLY A 442 -0.98 -14.82 17.78
CA GLY A 442 -2.04 -15.80 17.54
C GLY A 442 -3.44 -15.22 17.76
N GLY A 443 -4.42 -15.70 16.99
CA GLY A 443 -5.82 -15.31 17.09
C GLY A 443 -6.53 -15.90 18.31
N ALA A 444 -7.66 -15.30 18.72
CA ALA A 444 -8.44 -15.80 19.84
C ALA A 444 -9.37 -16.95 19.42
N GLY A 445 -9.55 -17.96 20.28
CA GLY A 445 -10.59 -18.97 20.12
C GLY A 445 -11.98 -18.38 20.31
N GLY A 446 -12.95 -18.91 19.57
CA GLY A 446 -14.35 -18.51 19.60
C GLY A 446 -15.11 -19.00 20.83
N LEU A 447 -16.27 -18.39 21.11
CA LEU A 447 -17.14 -18.73 22.23
C LEU A 447 -17.91 -20.03 21.97
N GLY A 448 -17.88 -20.94 22.93
CA GLY A 448 -18.78 -22.09 23.02
C GLY A 448 -20.04 -21.73 23.82
N THR A 449 -21.22 -21.72 23.20
CA THR A 449 -22.48 -21.32 23.85
C THR A 449 -23.14 -22.44 24.64
N ASP A 450 -22.90 -23.69 24.27
CA ASP A 450 -23.40 -24.91 24.96
C ASP A 450 -22.36 -26.05 24.92
N GLY A 451 -21.08 -25.68 24.96
CA GLY A 451 -19.95 -26.58 24.79
C GLY A 451 -18.60 -25.88 25.01
N TYR A 452 -17.53 -26.50 24.52
CA TYR A 452 -16.18 -25.94 24.66
C TYR A 452 -15.97 -24.73 23.74
N GLY A 453 -15.25 -23.72 24.21
CA GLY A 453 -14.69 -22.69 23.36
C GLY A 453 -13.63 -23.24 22.39
N GLY A 454 -13.23 -22.42 21.42
CA GLY A 454 -12.17 -22.77 20.47
C GLY A 454 -10.77 -22.66 21.08
N TRP A 455 -9.77 -23.26 20.44
CA TRP A 455 -8.38 -23.04 20.79
C TRP A 455 -7.93 -21.65 20.33
N GLY A 456 -6.97 -21.05 21.05
CA GLY A 456 -6.25 -19.89 20.52
C GLY A 456 -5.35 -20.31 19.34
N GLY A 457 -4.90 -19.33 18.57
CA GLY A 457 -3.88 -19.52 17.54
C GLY A 457 -2.46 -19.58 18.14
N GLU A 458 -1.52 -20.14 17.40
CA GLU A 458 -0.09 -20.03 17.72
C GLU A 458 0.43 -18.65 17.34
N GLY A 459 1.48 -18.19 18.02
CA GLY A 459 2.21 -16.99 17.63
C GLY A 459 3.05 -17.23 16.37
N GLY A 460 3.29 -16.18 15.61
CA GLY A 460 4.16 -16.22 14.44
C GLY A 460 5.63 -16.22 14.82
N TRP A 461 6.48 -16.70 13.91
CA TRP A 461 7.93 -16.72 14.08
C TRP A 461 8.52 -15.33 13.89
N GLY A 462 9.59 -14.97 14.60
CA GLY A 462 10.40 -13.81 14.27
C GLY A 462 11.11 -13.99 12.92
N GLY A 463 11.43 -12.90 12.25
CA GLY A 463 12.24 -12.91 11.04
C GLY A 463 13.73 -12.96 11.35
N ASP A 464 14.52 -13.52 10.45
CA ASP A 464 15.98 -13.55 10.59
C ASP A 464 16.58 -12.16 10.38
N ALA A 465 17.75 -11.90 10.98
CA ALA A 465 18.51 -10.68 10.68
C ALA A 465 19.19 -10.76 9.31
N GLY A 466 19.49 -9.60 8.73
CA GLY A 466 20.28 -9.52 7.50
C GLY A 466 21.72 -10.02 7.68
N THR A 467 22.36 -10.37 6.56
CA THR A 467 23.70 -10.95 6.53
C THR A 467 24.79 -9.93 6.20
N THR A 468 25.84 -9.83 7.04
CA THR A 468 27.15 -9.21 6.68
C THR A 468 28.33 -9.86 7.43
N ARG A 469 29.56 -9.50 7.03
CA ARG A 469 30.84 -10.01 7.57
C ARG A 469 31.20 -9.52 8.99
N LEU A 470 30.57 -8.45 9.52
CA LEU A 470 30.96 -7.82 10.81
C LEU A 470 29.78 -7.35 11.73
N SER A 471 28.53 -7.68 11.42
CA SER A 471 27.33 -7.04 12.02
C SER A 471 26.89 -7.54 13.42
N SER A 472 26.30 -6.60 14.20
CA SER A 472 25.57 -6.75 15.48
C SER A 472 24.04 -6.89 15.35
N ALA A 473 23.52 -7.14 14.14
CA ALA A 473 22.08 -7.27 13.90
C ALA A 473 21.49 -8.52 14.56
N VAL A 474 20.23 -8.40 14.97
CA VAL A 474 19.52 -9.42 15.73
C VAL A 474 18.25 -9.83 14.97
N GLY A 475 17.87 -11.11 15.06
CA GLY A 475 16.58 -11.57 14.56
C GLY A 475 15.42 -10.89 15.31
N GLY A 476 14.21 -11.02 14.76
CA GLY A 476 12.99 -10.59 15.44
C GLY A 476 12.59 -11.59 16.53
N SER A 477 11.81 -11.13 17.50
CA SER A 477 11.17 -12.04 18.47
C SER A 477 9.99 -12.77 17.84
N GLY A 478 9.68 -13.97 18.33
CA GLY A 478 8.41 -14.62 18.04
C GLY A 478 7.23 -13.85 18.63
N GLY A 479 6.06 -14.02 18.04
CA GLY A 479 4.81 -13.50 18.56
C GLY A 479 4.23 -14.40 19.65
N ASN A 480 3.40 -13.84 20.53
CA ASN A 480 2.71 -14.63 21.56
C ASN A 480 1.58 -15.46 20.95
N GLY A 481 1.30 -16.61 21.56
CA GLY A 481 0.10 -17.38 21.26
C GLY A 481 -1.18 -16.64 21.65
N GLY A 482 -2.27 -16.97 20.98
CA GLY A 482 -3.58 -16.37 21.18
C GLY A 482 -4.33 -16.97 22.37
N HIS A 483 -5.38 -16.27 22.78
CA HIS A 483 -6.23 -16.65 23.91
C HIS A 483 -7.17 -17.80 23.54
N GLY A 484 -7.31 -18.80 24.41
CA GLY A 484 -8.33 -19.83 24.27
C GLY A 484 -9.74 -19.26 24.46
N GLY A 485 -10.70 -19.81 23.74
CA GLY A 485 -12.09 -19.40 23.79
C GLY A 485 -12.79 -19.75 25.11
N THR A 486 -13.78 -18.93 25.45
CA THR A 486 -14.66 -19.16 26.60
C THR A 486 -15.61 -20.32 26.29
N SER A 487 -15.78 -21.23 27.25
CA SER A 487 -16.73 -22.34 27.20
C SER A 487 -17.94 -22.04 28.07
N THR A 488 -19.13 -22.42 27.63
CA THR A 488 -20.34 -22.39 28.46
C THR A 488 -20.72 -23.81 28.81
N LEU A 489 -20.42 -24.22 30.05
CA LEU A 489 -20.63 -25.59 30.53
C LEU A 489 -21.69 -25.53 31.63
N ASN A 490 -22.83 -26.21 31.43
CA ASN A 490 -23.94 -26.22 32.38
C ASN A 490 -24.42 -24.82 32.79
N GLY A 491 -24.43 -23.88 31.86
CA GLY A 491 -24.84 -22.48 32.10
C GLY A 491 -23.80 -21.62 32.81
N GLN A 492 -22.59 -22.14 33.10
CA GLN A 492 -21.48 -21.38 33.64
C GLN A 492 -20.44 -21.07 32.56
N GLN A 493 -19.98 -19.83 32.52
CA GLN A 493 -18.88 -19.42 31.65
C GLN A 493 -17.54 -19.77 32.30
N VAL A 494 -16.74 -20.56 31.58
CA VAL A 494 -15.36 -20.89 31.92
C VAL A 494 -14.46 -20.25 30.88
N VAL A 495 -13.70 -19.24 31.29
CA VAL A 495 -12.79 -18.51 30.39
C VAL A 495 -11.62 -19.41 29.99
N GLY A 496 -11.21 -19.36 28.73
CA GLY A 496 -10.02 -20.03 28.24
C GLY A 496 -8.73 -19.42 28.78
N SER A 497 -7.63 -20.13 28.61
CA SER A 497 -6.30 -19.68 29.04
C SER A 497 -5.51 -19.07 27.89
N ASP A 498 -4.65 -18.13 28.23
CA ASP A 498 -3.74 -17.46 27.31
C ASP A 498 -2.71 -18.46 26.75
N GLY A 499 -2.31 -18.25 25.50
CA GLY A 499 -1.18 -18.95 24.91
C GLY A 499 0.15 -18.56 25.56
N GLY A 500 1.17 -19.40 25.36
CA GLY A 500 2.52 -19.10 25.82
C GLY A 500 3.12 -17.87 25.12
N PRO A 501 4.06 -17.16 25.77
CA PRO A 501 4.78 -16.07 25.12
C PRO A 501 5.66 -16.61 23.99
N GLY A 502 5.89 -15.78 22.97
CA GLY A 502 6.90 -16.06 21.94
C GLY A 502 8.31 -15.91 22.50
N GLU A 503 9.26 -16.55 21.84
CA GLU A 503 10.66 -16.49 22.26
C GLU A 503 11.35 -15.20 21.78
N GLY A 504 12.37 -14.79 22.52
CA GLY A 504 13.30 -13.77 22.05
C GLY A 504 14.10 -14.24 20.82
N PRO A 505 14.91 -13.37 20.22
CA PRO A 505 15.70 -13.72 19.04
C PRO A 505 16.61 -14.92 19.27
N GLY A 506 16.68 -15.80 18.28
CA GLY A 506 17.45 -17.04 18.34
C GLY A 506 18.96 -16.85 18.14
N PRO A 507 19.78 -17.87 18.44
CA PRO A 507 21.21 -17.84 18.21
C PRO A 507 21.53 -17.71 16.71
N ASN A 508 22.72 -17.19 16.39
CA ASN A 508 23.18 -17.03 15.00
C ASN A 508 22.29 -16.17 14.09
N ARG A 509 21.65 -15.14 14.66
CA ARG A 509 20.84 -14.14 13.93
C ARG A 509 19.50 -14.67 13.41
N SER A 510 19.05 -15.83 13.89
CA SER A 510 17.73 -16.36 13.55
C SER A 510 16.61 -15.63 14.30
N GLY A 511 15.41 -15.64 13.72
CA GLY A 511 14.20 -15.25 14.43
C GLY A 511 13.89 -16.16 15.63
N GLY A 512 13.16 -15.62 16.60
CA GLY A 512 12.61 -16.36 17.74
C GLY A 512 11.39 -17.20 17.35
N GLU A 513 11.19 -18.34 18.03
CA GLU A 513 10.03 -19.21 17.82
C GLU A 513 8.72 -18.56 18.31
N GLY A 514 7.61 -18.90 17.66
CA GLY A 514 6.28 -18.44 18.04
C GLY A 514 5.76 -19.09 19.33
N GLY A 515 4.96 -18.34 20.09
CA GLY A 515 4.34 -18.82 21.33
C GLY A 515 3.26 -19.87 21.09
N SER A 516 3.09 -20.78 22.05
CA SER A 516 2.11 -21.87 21.96
C SER A 516 0.66 -21.39 22.11
N ARG A 517 -0.29 -22.10 21.50
CA ARG A 517 -1.73 -21.74 21.55
C ARG A 517 -2.35 -21.80 22.94
N GLY A 518 -3.32 -20.90 23.20
CA GLY A 518 -4.17 -20.90 24.38
C GLY A 518 -5.22 -22.03 24.37
N ARG A 519 -5.60 -22.52 25.57
CA ARG A 519 -6.54 -23.64 25.71
C ARG A 519 -7.98 -23.18 25.99
N PRO A 520 -9.00 -23.87 25.45
CA PRO A 520 -10.40 -23.63 25.80
C PRO A 520 -10.67 -23.73 27.30
N GLY A 521 -11.67 -22.98 27.78
CA GLY A 521 -12.12 -23.10 29.17
C GLY A 521 -12.59 -24.52 29.51
N GLY A 522 -12.11 -25.08 30.63
CA GLY A 522 -12.57 -26.38 31.15
C GLY A 522 -11.87 -27.62 30.60
N ARG A 523 -10.69 -27.49 29.96
CA ARG A 523 -9.82 -28.62 29.58
C ARG A 523 -8.41 -28.56 30.15
#